data_AF-A0A257Q9U9-F1
#
_entry.id   AF-A0A257Q9U9-F1
#
_cell.length_a   1.000
_cell.length_b   1.000
_cell.length_c   1.000
_cell.angle_alpha   90.00
_cell.angle_beta   90.00
_cell.angle_gamma   90.00
#
_symmetry.space_group_name_H-M   'P 1'
#
loop_
_entity.id
_entity.type
_entity.pdbx_description
1 polymer ?
#
loop_
_entity_poly.entity_id
_entity_poly.type
_entity_poly.pdbx_seq_one_letter_code
_entity_poly.pdbx_strand_id
1 'polypeptide(L)'
;GWPWPNCSNVAFPLVTIAALQFHSRAYPMIIQGTEVGRYKVWNSDPQGDEMQRARRIGNYMSWQLLEEDCDWEEQHDRMLIQLPIMGCAFKKTYYNGQHNDSELVSAFDLVMDYYAKSTEGCQRKTHIIQQYRNDIYENVKRGIYRNILKDEWYISPETPPRDEESYRRDERLGMSEPSPDETTPFKFLEQHCWLDLDQDGYAEPYILTLDARSQTVVRLVSRIENYEADVEYNVHKEVVRIKAHEYFTKYGLIPSPDGGIYDLGFGILLGPLNESVNSIINQLVDAGTLNNSGGGFLGRGAKIRGGVYNVSPFQWARVDSTGDDLRKNIFPLPTKEPSNVMFQL
;
A
#
# COMPACT_ATOMS: atom_id res chain seq x y z
N GLY A 1 -13.63 -21.38 -11.04
CA GLY A 1 -14.26 -21.11 -9.74
C GLY A 1 -14.59 -22.42 -9.07
N TRP A 2 -14.74 -22.40 -7.76
CA TRP A 2 -15.42 -23.44 -7.00
C TRP A 2 -16.88 -22.98 -6.85
N PRO A 3 -17.91 -23.84 -6.97
CA PRO A 3 -17.84 -25.31 -7.03
C PRO A 3 -17.78 -25.95 -8.44
N TRP A 4 -17.97 -25.20 -9.54
CA TRP A 4 -17.82 -25.73 -10.91
C TRP A 4 -17.18 -24.71 -11.88
N PRO A 5 -16.67 -25.14 -13.05
CA PRO A 5 -16.09 -24.22 -14.05
C PRO A 5 -17.08 -23.13 -14.47
N ASN A 6 -16.63 -21.87 -14.52
CA ASN A 6 -17.45 -20.69 -14.84
C ASN A 6 -18.62 -20.39 -13.87
N CYS A 7 -18.55 -20.86 -12.62
CA CYS A 7 -19.44 -20.39 -11.54
C CYS A 7 -19.20 -18.91 -11.19
N SER A 8 -20.08 -18.32 -10.39
CA SER A 8 -19.96 -16.94 -9.94
C SER A 8 -18.64 -16.67 -9.20
N ASN A 9 -18.14 -15.45 -9.35
CA ASN A 9 -16.87 -15.00 -8.76
C ASN A 9 -16.99 -13.53 -8.30
N VAL A 10 -17.98 -13.28 -7.44
CA VAL A 10 -18.19 -12.00 -6.79
C VAL A 10 -17.19 -11.86 -5.64
N ALA A 11 -16.46 -10.74 -5.63
CA ALA A 11 -15.60 -10.34 -4.53
C ALA A 11 -16.28 -9.21 -3.75
N PHE A 12 -16.65 -9.49 -2.51
CA PHE A 12 -17.19 -8.50 -1.59
C PHE A 12 -16.05 -7.60 -1.07
N PRO A 13 -16.19 -6.27 -1.11
CA PRO A 13 -15.11 -5.35 -0.77
C PRO A 13 -15.10 -4.99 0.73
N LEU A 14 -15.14 -5.96 1.64
CA LEU A 14 -15.24 -5.69 3.09
C LEU A 14 -14.08 -4.81 3.60
N VAL A 15 -12.85 -5.16 3.22
CA VAL A 15 -11.64 -4.42 3.64
C VAL A 15 -11.67 -2.99 3.12
N THR A 16 -12.08 -2.79 1.87
CA THR A 16 -12.21 -1.46 1.27
C THR A 16 -13.27 -0.62 1.98
N ILE A 17 -14.43 -1.20 2.31
CA ILE A 17 -15.48 -0.51 3.06
C ILE A 17 -14.96 -0.08 4.44
N ALA A 18 -14.28 -0.98 5.16
CA ALA A 18 -13.70 -0.67 6.47
C ALA A 18 -12.65 0.45 6.38
N ALA A 19 -11.78 0.41 5.37
CA ALA A 19 -10.76 1.45 5.12
C ALA A 19 -11.40 2.82 4.84
N LEU A 20 -12.43 2.88 3.97
CA LEU A 20 -13.17 4.12 3.68
C LEU A 20 -13.92 4.66 4.90
N GLN A 21 -14.46 3.78 5.76
CA GLN A 21 -15.10 4.18 7.01
C GLN A 21 -14.09 4.75 8.03
N PHE A 22 -12.90 4.18 8.12
CA PHE A 22 -11.82 4.73 8.93
C PHE A 22 -11.41 6.11 8.40
N HIS A 23 -11.11 6.20 7.11
CA HIS A 23 -10.68 7.42 6.43
C HIS A 23 -11.69 8.57 6.60
N SER A 24 -12.98 8.31 6.32
CA SER A 24 -14.04 9.33 6.40
C SER A 24 -14.26 9.90 7.82
N ARG A 25 -13.77 9.21 8.85
CA ARG A 25 -13.79 9.69 10.25
C ARG A 25 -12.46 10.32 10.65
N ALA A 26 -11.34 9.77 10.21
CA ALA A 26 -10.00 10.21 10.59
C ALA A 26 -9.60 11.52 9.91
N TYR A 27 -9.80 11.62 8.60
CA TYR A 27 -9.41 12.79 7.80
C TYR A 27 -9.98 14.11 8.36
N PRO A 28 -11.30 14.28 8.56
CA PRO A 28 -11.86 15.53 9.08
C PRO A 28 -11.55 15.79 10.56
N MET A 29 -10.92 14.85 11.27
CA MET A 29 -10.46 15.06 12.65
C MET A 29 -9.01 15.55 12.71
N ILE A 30 -8.21 15.19 11.70
CA ILE A 30 -6.80 15.57 11.59
C ILE A 30 -6.67 16.89 10.84
N ILE A 31 -7.33 17.01 9.69
CA ILE A 31 -7.31 18.19 8.84
C ILE A 31 -8.62 18.94 9.07
N GLN A 32 -8.57 19.97 9.92
CA GLN A 32 -9.73 20.79 10.31
C GLN A 32 -9.50 22.24 9.91
N GLY A 33 -9.99 22.62 8.73
CA GLY A 33 -9.82 23.97 8.20
C GLY A 33 -8.34 24.31 8.03
N THR A 34 -7.96 25.53 8.41
CA THR A 34 -6.60 26.06 8.21
C THR A 34 -5.69 25.93 9.44
N GLU A 35 -6.19 25.38 10.56
CA GLU A 35 -5.46 25.26 11.83
C GLU A 35 -5.05 23.79 12.09
N VAL A 36 -4.13 23.28 11.28
CA VAL A 36 -3.59 21.92 11.43
C VAL A 36 -2.59 21.85 12.60
N GLY A 37 -1.75 22.87 12.72
CA GLY A 37 -0.73 22.99 13.77
C GLY A 37 -1.33 23.41 15.11
N ARG A 38 -1.73 22.44 15.94
CA ARG A 38 -2.24 22.70 17.29
C ARG A 38 -1.11 23.00 18.27
N TYR A 39 -1.35 23.95 19.18
CA TYR A 39 -0.39 24.36 20.20
C TYR A 39 -1.06 24.39 21.58
N LYS A 40 -0.24 24.25 22.62
CA LYS A 40 -0.68 24.33 24.02
C LYS A 40 0.35 25.09 24.84
N VAL A 41 -0.11 26.08 25.58
CA VAL A 41 0.70 26.78 26.59
C VAL A 41 0.58 26.02 27.91
N TRP A 42 1.70 25.61 28.47
CA TRP A 42 1.74 24.80 29.70
C TRP A 42 1.75 25.65 30.98
N ASN A 43 2.30 26.87 30.92
CA ASN A 43 2.46 27.74 32.07
C ASN A 43 1.28 28.71 32.22
N SER A 44 1.10 29.24 33.43
CA SER A 44 0.18 30.36 33.66
C SER A 44 0.65 31.56 32.86
N ASP A 45 -0.22 32.08 32.00
CA ASP A 45 0.04 33.23 31.13
C ASP A 45 -0.97 34.36 31.46
N PRO A 46 -0.74 35.15 32.53
CA PRO A 46 -1.67 36.19 32.96
C PRO A 46 -1.79 37.34 31.95
N GLN A 47 -0.79 37.55 31.10
CA GLN A 47 -0.73 38.64 30.11
C GLN A 47 -1.14 38.19 28.70
N GLY A 48 -1.11 36.88 28.41
CA GLY A 48 -1.51 36.33 27.12
C GLY A 48 -0.42 36.36 26.05
N ASP A 49 0.82 36.72 26.42
CA ASP A 49 1.92 36.92 25.47
C ASP A 49 2.43 35.59 24.91
N GLU A 50 2.52 34.56 25.76
CA GLU A 50 2.91 33.21 25.34
C GLU A 50 1.84 32.57 24.47
N MET A 51 0.55 32.82 24.77
CA MET A 51 -0.55 32.39 23.94
C MET A 51 -0.53 33.03 22.54
N GLN A 52 -0.24 34.33 22.46
CA GLN A 52 -0.08 35.01 21.17
C GLN A 52 1.12 34.48 20.39
N ARG A 53 2.23 34.21 21.07
CA ARG A 53 3.41 33.62 20.44
C ARG A 53 3.13 32.21 19.92
N ALA A 54 2.49 31.37 20.72
CA ALA A 54 2.09 30.02 20.34
C ALA A 54 1.15 30.04 19.14
N ARG A 55 0.20 30.99 19.09
CA ARG A 55 -0.68 31.21 17.94
C ARG A 55 0.08 31.56 16.67
N ARG A 56 1.06 32.47 16.75
CA ARG A 56 1.90 32.81 15.58
C ARG A 56 2.67 31.60 15.06
N ILE A 57 3.21 30.78 15.96
CA ILE A 57 3.93 29.56 15.61
C ILE A 57 2.98 28.53 14.99
N GLY A 58 1.81 28.29 15.57
CA GLY A 58 0.80 27.37 15.03
C GLY A 58 0.30 27.79 13.65
N ASN A 59 0.06 29.08 13.44
CA ASN A 59 -0.30 29.63 12.14
C ASN A 59 0.82 29.45 11.12
N TYR A 60 2.07 29.69 11.51
CA TYR A 60 3.22 29.51 10.63
C TYR A 60 3.40 28.04 10.25
N MET A 61 3.37 27.12 11.21
CA MET A 61 3.46 25.67 10.94
C MET A 61 2.30 25.17 10.06
N SER A 62 1.08 25.68 10.28
CA SER A 62 -0.06 25.33 9.43
C SER A 62 0.11 25.85 8.00
N TRP A 63 0.65 27.06 7.85
CA TRP A 63 1.01 27.61 6.54
C TRP A 63 2.10 26.77 5.85
N GLN A 64 3.13 26.33 6.57
CA GLN A 64 4.16 25.47 6.01
C GLN A 64 3.57 24.16 5.48
N LEU A 65 2.65 23.53 6.22
CA LEU A 65 2.06 22.26 5.81
C LEU A 65 0.99 22.38 4.72
N LEU A 66 0.27 23.50 4.63
CA LEU A 66 -0.85 23.64 3.69
C LEU A 66 -0.48 24.40 2.41
N GLU A 67 0.46 25.34 2.51
CA GLU A 67 0.79 26.27 1.41
C GLU A 67 2.22 26.08 0.90
N GLU A 68 3.18 25.77 1.77
CA GLU A 68 4.60 25.58 1.39
C GLU A 68 4.84 24.16 0.87
N ASP A 69 4.41 23.13 1.61
CA ASP A 69 4.37 21.73 1.18
C ASP A 69 2.97 21.41 0.60
N CYS A 70 2.71 21.85 -0.62
CA CYS A 70 1.39 21.73 -1.26
C CYS A 70 0.91 20.26 -1.41
N ASP A 71 1.84 19.31 -1.49
CA ASP A 71 1.54 17.89 -1.62
C ASP A 71 1.28 17.22 -0.27
N TRP A 72 1.56 17.90 0.85
CA TRP A 72 1.46 17.32 2.19
C TRP A 72 0.07 16.74 2.48
N GLU A 73 -0.97 17.52 2.17
CA GLU A 73 -2.37 17.17 2.46
C GLU A 73 -2.79 15.95 1.62
N GLU A 74 -2.53 15.97 0.31
CA GLU A 74 -2.85 14.86 -0.59
C GLU A 74 -2.11 13.58 -0.16
N GLN A 75 -0.84 13.69 0.21
CA GLN A 75 -0.10 12.55 0.70
C GLN A 75 -0.60 12.05 2.06
N HIS A 76 -1.03 12.94 2.94
CA HIS A 76 -1.61 12.55 4.22
C HIS A 76 -2.98 11.86 4.02
N ASP A 77 -3.78 12.33 3.06
CA ASP A 77 -5.02 11.70 2.64
C ASP A 77 -4.79 10.27 2.12
N ARG A 78 -3.83 10.10 1.20
CA ARG A 78 -3.39 8.78 0.70
C ARG A 78 -2.90 7.87 1.83
N MET A 79 -2.13 8.42 2.77
CA MET A 79 -1.64 7.69 3.94
C MET A 79 -2.79 7.16 4.80
N LEU A 80 -3.83 7.96 5.05
CA LEU A 80 -5.00 7.56 5.85
C LEU A 80 -5.85 6.47 5.17
N ILE A 81 -5.80 6.35 3.85
CA ILE A 81 -6.42 5.23 3.11
C ILE A 81 -5.56 3.96 3.20
N GLN A 82 -4.24 4.12 3.11
CA GLN A 82 -3.27 3.01 3.15
C GLN A 82 -3.13 2.38 4.54
N LEU A 83 -3.12 3.21 5.59
CA LEU A 83 -2.92 2.82 6.98
C LEU A 83 -3.87 1.71 7.46
N PRO A 84 -5.21 1.79 7.28
CA PRO A 84 -6.12 0.73 7.70
C PRO A 84 -5.94 -0.58 6.92
N ILE A 85 -5.41 -0.53 5.69
CA ILE A 85 -5.23 -1.72 4.85
C ILE A 85 -3.95 -2.47 5.28
N MET A 86 -2.82 -1.75 5.31
CA MET A 86 -1.49 -2.31 5.57
C MET A 86 -1.17 -2.44 7.07
N GLY A 87 -1.70 -1.53 7.89
CA GLY A 87 -1.44 -1.47 9.33
C GLY A 87 -0.45 -0.39 9.75
N CYS A 88 0.50 -0.07 8.89
CA CYS A 88 1.44 1.04 9.07
C CYS A 88 1.70 1.78 7.77
N ALA A 89 2.11 3.04 7.90
CA ALA A 89 2.60 3.89 6.83
C ALA A 89 3.70 4.79 7.40
N PHE A 90 4.57 5.32 6.55
CA PHE A 90 5.66 6.18 6.97
C PHE A 90 5.58 7.51 6.22
N LYS A 91 5.94 8.62 6.86
CA LYS A 91 6.28 9.86 6.15
C LYS A 91 7.77 10.12 6.29
N LYS A 92 8.44 10.39 5.18
CA LYS A 92 9.81 10.87 5.14
C LYS A 92 9.77 12.40 5.04
N THR A 93 10.25 13.12 6.05
CA THR A 93 10.34 14.58 6.02
C THR A 93 11.79 14.99 5.85
N TYR A 94 12.08 15.85 4.87
CA TYR A 94 13.43 16.32 4.58
C TYR A 94 13.43 17.77 4.09
N TYR A 95 14.56 18.44 4.23
CA TYR A 95 14.74 19.79 3.70
C TYR A 95 15.17 19.74 2.23
N ASN A 96 14.39 20.34 1.33
CA ASN A 96 14.66 20.34 -0.11
C ASN A 96 15.68 21.41 -0.56
N GLY A 97 16.16 22.25 0.38
CA GLY A 97 17.05 23.38 0.12
C GLY A 97 16.35 24.75 0.20
N GLN A 98 15.02 24.78 0.23
CA GLN A 98 14.20 25.99 0.41
C GLN A 98 13.25 25.82 1.59
N HIS A 99 12.49 24.74 1.61
CA HIS A 99 11.51 24.40 2.65
C HIS A 99 11.56 22.91 3.01
N ASN A 100 10.79 22.54 4.04
CA ASN A 100 10.63 21.14 4.44
C ASN A 100 9.54 20.51 3.59
N ASP A 101 9.85 19.37 2.99
CA ASP A 101 8.90 18.55 2.25
C ASP A 101 8.67 17.25 3.00
N SER A 102 7.46 16.72 2.87
CA SER A 102 7.13 15.39 3.34
C SER A 102 6.73 14.50 2.18
N GLU A 103 7.21 13.25 2.21
CA GLU A 103 6.88 12.20 1.24
C GLU A 103 6.24 11.00 1.96
N LEU A 104 5.11 10.50 1.46
CA LEU A 104 4.51 9.25 1.90
C LEU A 104 5.36 8.08 1.41
N VAL A 105 5.88 7.31 2.36
CA VAL A 105 6.62 6.08 2.12
C VAL A 105 5.75 4.90 2.50
N SER A 106 5.50 4.04 1.51
CA SER A 106 4.77 2.80 1.68
C SER A 106 5.53 1.84 2.61
N ALA A 107 4.80 1.04 3.38
CA ALA A 107 5.41 -0.01 4.21
C ALA A 107 6.15 -1.07 3.36
N PHE A 108 5.81 -1.21 2.07
CA PHE A 108 6.50 -2.10 1.14
C PHE A 108 7.88 -1.57 0.69
N ASP A 109 8.05 -0.25 0.68
CA ASP A 109 9.26 0.40 0.16
C ASP A 109 10.26 0.75 1.26
N LEU A 110 9.87 0.65 2.54
CA LEU A 110 10.76 0.86 3.67
C LEU A 110 11.08 -0.47 4.36
N VAL A 111 12.34 -0.91 4.26
CA VAL A 111 12.86 -2.11 4.91
C VAL A 111 13.59 -1.73 6.19
N MET A 112 13.13 -2.27 7.32
CA MET A 112 13.75 -2.09 8.63
C MET A 112 13.96 -3.43 9.32
N ASP A 113 14.79 -3.44 10.36
CA ASP A 113 14.88 -4.59 11.26
C ASP A 113 13.52 -4.81 11.94
N TYR A 114 12.97 -6.03 11.78
CA TYR A 114 11.64 -6.40 12.26
C TYR A 114 11.48 -6.20 13.77
N TYR A 115 12.55 -6.49 14.53
CA TYR A 115 12.56 -6.40 16.00
C TYR A 115 12.96 -5.01 16.52
N ALA A 116 13.05 -4.01 15.65
CA ALA A 116 13.31 -2.64 16.08
C ALA A 116 12.13 -2.12 16.93
N LYS A 117 12.44 -1.51 18.08
CA LYS A 117 11.44 -0.96 19.01
C LYS A 117 10.79 0.32 18.49
N SER A 118 11.52 1.09 17.70
CA SER A 118 11.05 2.33 17.07
C SER A 118 11.82 2.59 15.79
N THR A 119 11.35 3.53 14.98
CA THR A 119 12.09 4.03 13.82
C THR A 119 13.44 4.59 14.26
N GLU A 120 13.49 5.41 15.30
CA GLU A 120 14.72 6.04 15.81
C GLU A 120 15.73 5.02 16.34
N GLY A 121 15.26 3.94 16.97
CA GLY A 121 16.10 2.88 17.50
C GLY A 121 16.63 1.90 16.46
N CYS A 122 16.16 1.96 15.22
CA CYS A 122 16.56 1.02 14.17
C CYS A 122 17.96 1.36 13.63
N GLN A 123 18.88 0.40 13.72
CA GLN A 123 20.27 0.56 13.29
C GLN A 123 20.42 0.71 11.76
N ARG A 124 19.58 0.02 10.99
CA ARG A 124 19.60 0.07 9.53
C ARG A 124 18.19 0.15 8.97
N LYS A 125 17.95 1.16 8.14
CA LYS A 125 16.71 1.34 7.39
C LYS A 125 17.06 1.53 5.93
N THR A 126 16.29 0.93 5.04
CA THR A 126 16.51 1.05 3.59
C THR A 126 15.22 1.48 2.94
N HIS A 127 15.20 2.67 2.39
CA HIS A 127 14.11 3.14 1.54
C HIS A 127 14.43 2.78 0.08
N ILE A 128 13.52 2.06 -0.55
CA ILE A 128 13.57 1.67 -1.95
C ILE A 128 12.97 2.81 -2.77
N ILE A 129 13.79 3.44 -3.62
CA ILE A 129 13.40 4.61 -4.40
C ILE A 129 13.50 4.27 -5.88
N GLN A 130 12.47 4.62 -6.65
CA GLN A 130 12.50 4.55 -8.11
C GLN A 130 12.91 5.92 -8.65
N GLN A 131 13.97 5.99 -9.45
CA GLN A 131 14.45 7.24 -10.04
C GLN A 131 14.52 7.16 -11.56
N TYR A 132 14.03 8.20 -12.22
CA TYR A 132 14.16 8.30 -13.67
C TYR A 132 15.56 8.76 -14.07
N ARG A 133 15.94 8.42 -15.30
CA ARG A 133 17.25 8.77 -15.89
C ARG A 133 17.51 10.28 -15.83
N ASN A 134 16.49 11.11 -16.04
CA ASN A 134 16.63 12.57 -15.96
C ASN A 134 16.93 13.05 -14.55
N ASP A 135 16.22 12.53 -13.54
CA ASP A 135 16.44 12.90 -12.13
C ASP A 135 17.87 12.53 -11.69
N ILE A 136 18.35 11.35 -12.11
CA ILE A 136 19.71 10.91 -11.87
C ILE A 136 20.72 11.85 -12.54
N TYR A 137 20.48 12.21 -13.81
CA TYR A 137 21.34 13.14 -14.54
C TYR A 137 21.40 14.51 -13.85
N GLU A 138 20.27 15.07 -13.43
CA GLU A 138 20.21 16.32 -12.67
C GLU A 138 20.99 16.23 -11.37
N ASN A 139 20.82 15.14 -10.60
CA ASN A 139 21.54 14.93 -9.34
C ASN A 139 23.06 14.81 -9.53
N VAL A 140 23.51 14.20 -10.62
CA VAL A 140 24.94 14.18 -10.98
C VAL A 140 25.43 15.59 -11.35
N LYS A 141 24.65 16.36 -12.12
CA LYS A 141 25.04 17.73 -12.51
C LYS A 141 25.03 18.72 -11.36
N ARG A 142 24.14 18.55 -10.38
CA ARG A 142 24.11 19.31 -9.12
C ARG A 142 25.26 18.95 -8.18
N GLY A 143 26.01 17.88 -8.47
CA GLY A 143 27.10 17.39 -7.63
C GLY A 143 26.63 16.63 -6.38
N ILE A 144 25.35 16.25 -6.33
CA ILE A 144 24.77 15.45 -5.25
C ILE A 144 25.20 13.99 -5.39
N TYR A 145 25.24 13.49 -6.63
CA TYR A 145 25.69 12.14 -6.96
C TYR A 145 27.08 12.15 -7.57
N ARG A 146 27.85 11.10 -7.29
CA ARG A 146 29.08 10.78 -8.02
C ARG A 146 28.77 10.65 -9.51
N ASN A 147 29.73 11.06 -10.35
CA ASN A 147 29.59 10.92 -11.79
C ASN A 147 29.56 9.45 -12.23
N ILE A 148 28.35 8.96 -12.52
CA ILE A 148 28.04 7.60 -13.02
C ILE A 148 27.58 7.58 -14.48
N LEU A 149 27.59 8.74 -15.17
CA LEU A 149 26.99 8.89 -16.51
C LEU A 149 27.68 8.05 -17.59
N LYS A 150 28.89 7.55 -17.30
CA LYS A 150 29.69 6.72 -18.20
C LYS A 150 29.66 5.23 -17.83
N ASP A 151 28.99 4.88 -16.74
CA ASP A 151 28.97 3.51 -16.27
C ASP A 151 28.06 2.66 -17.17
N GLU A 152 28.50 1.45 -17.51
CA GLU A 152 27.79 0.58 -18.46
C GLU A 152 26.37 0.27 -18.01
N TRP A 153 26.18 0.04 -16.71
CA TRP A 153 24.87 -0.24 -16.12
C TRP A 153 23.90 0.94 -16.29
N TYR A 154 24.37 2.19 -16.14
CA TYR A 154 23.55 3.38 -16.33
C TYR A 154 23.20 3.60 -17.80
N ILE A 155 24.11 3.34 -18.74
CA ILE A 155 23.84 3.52 -20.18
C ILE A 155 22.77 2.53 -20.66
N SER A 156 22.81 1.29 -20.19
CA SER A 156 21.79 0.29 -20.52
C SER A 156 20.42 0.61 -19.90
N PRO A 157 19.30 0.21 -20.53
CA PRO A 157 17.99 0.20 -19.88
C PRO A 157 18.01 -0.65 -18.61
N GLU A 158 17.26 -0.22 -17.59
CA GLU A 158 17.11 -1.01 -16.36
C GLU A 158 16.35 -2.30 -16.68
N THR A 159 16.78 -3.42 -16.10
CA THR A 159 16.04 -4.69 -16.18
C THR A 159 15.77 -5.13 -14.75
N PRO A 160 14.54 -4.94 -14.23
CA PRO A 160 14.25 -5.27 -12.85
C PRO A 160 14.46 -6.78 -12.63
N PRO A 161 15.20 -7.18 -11.58
CA PRO A 161 15.32 -8.59 -11.22
C PRO A 161 13.93 -9.15 -10.83
N ARG A 162 13.55 -10.29 -11.41
CA ARG A 162 12.25 -10.94 -11.15
C ARG A 162 12.35 -11.92 -9.99
N ASP A 163 11.37 -11.86 -9.08
CA ASP A 163 11.06 -12.95 -8.19
C ASP A 163 10.22 -14.02 -8.91
N GLU A 164 10.42 -15.31 -8.60
CA GLU A 164 9.62 -16.39 -9.22
C GLU A 164 8.11 -16.27 -8.91
N GLU A 165 7.74 -15.66 -7.78
CA GLU A 165 6.34 -15.52 -7.39
C GLU A 165 5.56 -14.51 -8.23
N SER A 166 6.21 -13.43 -8.69
CA SER A 166 5.58 -12.47 -9.61
C SER A 166 5.34 -13.12 -10.96
N TYR A 167 6.29 -13.93 -11.46
CA TYR A 167 6.12 -14.71 -12.68
C TYR A 167 4.87 -15.59 -12.64
N ARG A 168 4.69 -16.37 -11.56
CA ARG A 168 3.50 -17.23 -11.39
C ARG A 168 2.20 -16.44 -11.23
N ARG A 169 2.26 -15.21 -10.72
CA ARG A 169 1.10 -14.35 -10.53
C ARG A 169 0.64 -13.75 -11.87
N ASP A 170 1.57 -13.27 -12.67
CA ASP A 170 1.31 -12.68 -13.99
C ASP A 170 0.87 -13.73 -15.01
N GLU A 171 1.45 -14.93 -14.95
CA GLU A 171 1.03 -16.08 -15.76
C GLU A 171 -0.43 -16.48 -15.46
N ARG A 172 -0.84 -16.44 -14.18
CA ARG A 172 -2.24 -16.68 -13.77
C ARG A 172 -3.19 -15.58 -14.24
N LEU A 173 -2.72 -14.34 -14.32
CA LEU A 173 -3.50 -13.18 -14.74
C LEU A 173 -3.48 -12.94 -16.26
N GLY A 174 -2.67 -13.71 -17.01
CA GLY A 174 -2.50 -13.55 -18.45
C GLY A 174 -1.83 -12.21 -18.82
N MET A 175 -1.09 -11.61 -17.90
CA MET A 175 -0.44 -10.33 -18.09
C MET A 175 1.00 -10.53 -18.57
N SER A 176 1.39 -9.82 -19.63
CA SER A 176 2.78 -9.74 -20.08
C SER A 176 3.31 -8.34 -19.82
N GLU A 177 4.40 -8.23 -19.06
CA GLU A 177 5.06 -6.94 -18.83
C GLU A 177 5.58 -6.33 -20.14
N PRO A 178 5.52 -5.00 -20.28
CA PRO A 178 6.16 -4.30 -21.39
C PRO A 178 7.68 -4.50 -21.34
N SER A 179 8.31 -4.52 -22.52
CA SER A 179 9.77 -4.58 -22.60
C SER A 179 10.38 -3.31 -22.00
N PRO A 180 11.47 -3.43 -21.20
CA PRO A 180 12.12 -2.26 -20.62
C PRO A 180 12.65 -1.35 -21.72
N ASP A 181 12.54 -0.05 -21.46
CA ASP A 181 12.96 1.03 -22.35
C ASP A 181 13.84 2.05 -21.62
N GLU A 182 14.26 3.11 -22.31
CA GLU A 182 15.10 4.14 -21.71
C GLU A 182 14.40 4.96 -20.60
N THR A 183 13.06 4.88 -20.52
CA THR A 183 12.23 5.58 -19.54
C THR A 183 11.94 4.73 -18.31
N THR A 184 12.30 3.45 -18.34
CA THR A 184 12.15 2.54 -17.21
C THR A 184 12.99 3.05 -16.02
N PRO A 185 12.39 3.25 -14.84
CA PRO A 185 13.10 3.82 -13.70
C PRO A 185 14.13 2.85 -13.12
N PHE A 186 15.21 3.42 -12.61
CA PHE A 186 16.26 2.70 -11.89
C PHE A 186 15.86 2.55 -10.42
N LYS A 187 16.17 1.38 -9.85
CA LYS A 187 15.91 1.08 -8.44
C LYS A 187 17.12 1.45 -7.58
N PHE A 188 16.99 2.51 -6.81
CA PHE A 188 17.98 2.93 -5.81
C PHE A 188 17.58 2.48 -4.40
N LEU A 189 18.57 2.23 -3.57
CA LEU A 189 18.42 1.94 -2.16
C LEU A 189 19.06 3.09 -1.37
N GLU A 190 18.24 3.86 -0.66
CA GLU A 190 18.70 4.84 0.31
C GLU A 190 18.76 4.19 1.70
N GLN A 191 19.96 3.90 2.16
CA GLN A 191 20.21 3.24 3.42
C GLN A 191 20.65 4.24 4.50
N HIS A 192 19.87 4.30 5.57
CA HIS A 192 20.21 4.99 6.81
C HIS A 192 20.89 3.98 7.71
N CYS A 193 22.19 4.15 7.96
CA CYS A 193 22.99 3.17 8.71
C CYS A 193 24.10 3.84 9.53
N TRP A 194 24.76 3.03 10.35
CA TRP A 194 25.93 3.43 11.12
C TRP A 194 27.18 2.82 10.49
N LEU A 195 28.16 3.64 10.14
CA LEU A 195 29.41 3.22 9.51
C LEU A 195 30.60 3.83 10.24
N ASP A 196 31.60 3.00 10.53
CA ASP A 196 32.90 3.39 11.07
C ASP A 196 33.89 3.54 9.91
N LEU A 197 34.08 4.78 9.43
CA LEU A 197 34.89 5.07 8.23
C LEU A 197 36.35 5.37 8.56
N ASP A 198 36.62 5.90 9.75
CA ASP A 198 37.94 6.23 10.27
C ASP A 198 38.54 5.12 11.13
N GLN A 199 37.78 4.06 11.41
CA GLN A 199 38.18 2.85 12.12
C GLN A 199 38.58 3.13 13.58
N ASP A 200 37.92 4.09 14.21
CA ASP A 200 38.13 4.46 15.61
C ASP A 200 37.35 3.56 16.59
N GLY A 201 36.47 2.70 16.07
CA GLY A 201 35.64 1.77 16.83
C GLY A 201 34.23 2.30 17.15
N TYR A 202 33.91 3.54 16.80
CA TYR A 202 32.59 4.14 16.95
C TYR A 202 31.99 4.46 15.58
N ALA A 203 31.01 3.64 15.16
CA ALA A 203 30.30 3.91 13.92
C ALA A 203 29.49 5.22 14.02
N GLU A 204 29.58 6.05 12.99
CA GLU A 204 28.84 7.32 12.87
C GLU A 204 27.63 7.16 11.94
N PRO A 205 26.60 8.00 12.08
CA PRO A 205 25.37 7.83 11.31
C PRO A 205 25.49 8.46 9.91
N TYR A 206 25.27 7.66 8.87
CA TYR A 206 25.34 8.07 7.47
C TYR A 206 24.07 7.67 6.69
N ILE A 207 23.77 8.46 5.66
CA ILE A 207 22.82 8.16 4.60
C ILE A 207 23.60 7.81 3.35
N LEU A 208 23.47 6.56 2.93
CA LEU A 208 24.08 6.00 1.74
C LEU A 208 23.02 5.85 0.65
N THR A 209 23.29 6.28 -0.58
CA THR A 209 22.44 5.96 -1.73
C THR A 209 23.24 5.09 -2.69
N LEU A 210 22.69 3.92 -3.04
CA LEU A 210 23.32 2.98 -3.95
C LEU A 210 22.32 2.45 -4.98
N ASP A 211 22.81 2.11 -6.17
CA ASP A 211 22.01 1.44 -7.20
C ASP A 211 21.85 -0.05 -6.86
N ALA A 212 20.63 -0.58 -6.92
CA ALA A 212 20.31 -1.93 -6.46
C ALA A 212 20.97 -3.03 -7.32
N ARG A 213 21.17 -2.77 -8.61
CA ARG A 213 21.70 -3.76 -9.58
C ARG A 213 23.23 -3.78 -9.57
N SER A 214 23.85 -2.62 -9.73
CA SER A 214 25.32 -2.49 -9.79
C SER A 214 25.97 -2.48 -8.41
N GLN A 215 25.20 -2.27 -7.33
CA GLN A 215 25.71 -2.07 -5.97
C GLN A 215 26.67 -0.88 -5.83
N THR A 216 26.65 0.03 -6.80
CA THR A 216 27.52 1.20 -6.81
C THR A 216 26.97 2.27 -5.88
N VAL A 217 27.79 2.72 -4.93
CA VAL A 217 27.46 3.87 -4.07
C VAL A 217 27.59 5.16 -4.86
N VAL A 218 26.47 5.89 -4.96
CA VAL A 218 26.40 7.16 -5.70
C VAL A 218 26.45 8.38 -4.77
N ARG A 219 26.04 8.22 -3.51
CA ARG A 219 26.00 9.30 -2.52
C ARG A 219 26.28 8.77 -1.12
N LEU A 220 27.00 9.56 -0.33
CA LEU A 220 27.23 9.35 1.10
C LEU A 220 27.17 10.71 1.80
N VAL A 221 26.26 10.87 2.76
CA VAL A 221 26.08 12.12 3.53
C VAL A 221 25.91 11.80 5.01
N SER A 222 26.47 12.64 5.88
CA SER A 222 26.30 12.52 7.33
C SER A 222 24.84 12.78 7.74
N ARG A 223 24.33 12.01 8.70
CA ARG A 223 22.97 12.15 9.28
C ARG A 223 22.98 13.03 10.54
N ILE A 224 23.96 13.91 10.66
CA ILE A 224 24.13 14.86 11.75
C ILE A 224 23.84 16.25 11.18
N GLU A 225 22.82 16.92 11.71
CA GLU A 225 22.47 18.27 11.26
C GLU A 225 23.29 19.33 11.99
N ASN A 226 23.41 19.21 13.31
CA ASN A 226 24.13 20.18 14.12
C ASN A 226 25.20 19.50 14.98
N TYR A 227 26.45 19.53 14.51
CA TYR A 227 27.59 18.96 15.22
C TYR A 227 27.77 19.49 16.66
N GLU A 228 27.37 20.73 16.94
CA GLU A 228 27.53 21.31 18.29
C GLU A 228 26.48 20.81 19.29
N ALA A 229 25.26 20.52 18.81
CA ALA A 229 24.14 20.12 19.66
C ALA A 229 23.95 18.60 19.71
N ASP A 230 24.31 17.90 18.64
CA ASP A 230 24.02 16.48 18.46
C ASP A 230 25.18 15.56 18.85
N VAL A 231 26.40 16.11 19.03
CA VAL A 231 27.58 15.35 19.44
C VAL A 231 27.94 15.65 20.88
N GLU A 232 27.81 14.64 21.74
CA GLU A 232 28.19 14.71 23.14
C GLU A 232 29.67 14.30 23.30
N TYR A 233 30.48 15.18 23.88
CA TYR A 233 31.90 14.91 24.17
C TYR A 233 32.13 14.68 25.66
N ASN A 234 33.09 13.81 25.99
CA ASN A 234 33.56 13.65 27.36
C ASN A 234 34.58 14.74 27.75
N VAL A 235 35.07 14.70 29.00
CA VAL A 235 36.08 15.63 29.54
C VAL A 235 37.40 15.56 28.76
N HIS A 236 37.69 14.43 28.12
CA HIS A 236 38.89 14.19 27.31
C HIS A 236 38.69 14.55 25.83
N LYS A 237 37.55 15.14 25.44
CA LYS A 237 37.16 15.48 24.06
C LYS A 237 36.97 14.27 23.13
N GLU A 238 36.65 13.11 23.68
CA GLU A 238 36.25 11.93 22.91
C GLU A 238 34.72 11.94 22.74
N VAL A 239 34.25 11.44 21.59
CA VAL A 239 32.82 11.33 21.29
C VAL A 239 32.19 10.25 22.16
N VAL A 240 31.14 10.60 22.90
CA VAL A 240 30.38 9.68 23.77
C VAL A 240 29.14 9.19 23.05
N ARG A 241 28.43 10.11 22.40
CA ARG A 241 27.15 9.83 21.76
C ARG A 241 26.91 10.82 20.64
N ILE A 242 26.47 10.28 19.51
CA ILE A 242 25.95 11.06 18.40
C ILE A 242 24.44 10.85 18.33
N LYS A 243 23.67 11.93 18.40
CA LYS A 243 22.24 11.92 18.15
C LYS A 243 22.02 12.07 16.65
N ALA A 244 21.55 11.01 16.01
CA ALA A 244 21.27 11.06 14.59
C ALA A 244 19.90 11.69 14.31
N HIS A 245 19.79 12.44 13.21
CA HIS A 245 18.51 13.01 12.78
C HIS A 245 17.59 11.92 12.20
N GLU A 246 16.31 11.93 12.59
CA GLU A 246 15.31 10.99 12.10
C GLU A 246 14.48 11.60 10.97
N TYR A 247 14.52 10.96 9.80
CA TYR A 247 13.75 11.41 8.64
C TYR A 247 12.41 10.70 8.52
N PHE A 248 12.23 9.52 9.13
CA PHE A 248 11.01 8.72 8.99
C PHE A 248 10.11 8.82 10.23
N THR A 249 8.88 9.26 10.02
CA THR A 249 7.81 9.24 11.02
C THR A 249 6.89 8.05 10.74
N LYS A 250 6.77 7.12 11.71
CA LYS A 250 5.86 5.98 11.63
C LYS A 250 4.45 6.37 12.05
N TYR A 251 3.47 6.00 11.22
CA TYR A 251 2.04 5.99 11.55
C TYR A 251 1.58 4.54 11.67
N GLY A 252 1.00 4.22 12.83
CA GLY A 252 0.55 2.87 13.18
C GLY A 252 -0.94 2.79 13.42
N LEU A 253 -1.58 1.69 13.01
CA LEU A 253 -2.99 1.41 13.26
C LEU A 253 -3.18 0.53 14.51
N ILE A 254 -2.80 -0.75 14.41
CA ILE A 254 -2.90 -1.72 15.51
C ILE A 254 -1.50 -2.25 15.79
N PRO A 255 -0.90 -1.95 16.96
CA PRO A 255 0.44 -2.44 17.29
C PRO A 255 0.55 -3.95 17.15
N SER A 256 1.67 -4.42 16.61
CA SER A 256 1.90 -5.86 16.46
C SER A 256 1.97 -6.56 17.83
N PRO A 257 1.26 -7.69 18.03
CA PRO A 257 1.23 -8.38 19.32
C PRO A 257 2.57 -9.00 19.72
N ASP A 258 3.48 -9.20 18.76
CA ASP A 258 4.84 -9.69 18.99
C ASP A 258 5.86 -8.57 19.26
N GLY A 259 5.42 -7.31 19.23
CA GLY A 259 6.28 -6.14 19.43
C GLY A 259 7.14 -5.76 18.23
N GLY A 260 6.86 -6.31 17.04
CA GLY A 260 7.52 -5.93 15.80
C GLY A 260 7.23 -4.48 15.36
N ILE A 261 8.11 -3.92 14.52
CA ILE A 261 8.00 -2.54 14.04
C ILE A 261 6.85 -2.33 13.04
N TYR A 262 6.38 -3.37 12.35
CA TYR A 262 5.28 -3.29 11.40
C TYR A 262 3.97 -3.64 12.08
N ASP A 263 3.04 -2.69 12.07
CA ASP A 263 1.73 -2.81 12.72
C ASP A 263 0.73 -3.56 11.83
N LEU A 264 -0.36 -4.04 12.44
CA LEU A 264 -1.41 -4.80 11.80
C LEU A 264 -2.52 -3.91 11.23
N GLY A 265 -2.95 -4.22 10.00
CA GLY A 265 -4.10 -3.61 9.34
C GLY A 265 -5.32 -4.52 9.32
N PHE A 266 -6.45 -3.97 8.87
CA PHE A 266 -7.69 -4.73 8.64
C PHE A 266 -7.52 -5.80 7.57
N GLY A 267 -6.56 -5.69 6.65
CA GLY A 267 -6.31 -6.73 5.64
C GLY A 267 -6.04 -8.10 6.27
N ILE A 268 -5.21 -8.15 7.32
CA ILE A 268 -4.88 -9.39 8.03
C ILE A 268 -6.08 -9.89 8.86
N LEU A 269 -6.79 -8.96 9.51
CA LEU A 269 -7.88 -9.31 10.44
C LEU A 269 -9.18 -9.70 9.72
N LEU A 270 -9.51 -9.03 8.61
CA LEU A 270 -10.76 -9.22 7.88
C LEU A 270 -10.60 -10.12 6.66
N GLY A 271 -9.37 -10.44 6.22
CA GLY A 271 -9.11 -11.29 5.06
C GLY A 271 -9.86 -12.64 5.10
N PRO A 272 -9.71 -13.45 6.16
CA PRO A 272 -10.42 -14.74 6.26
C PRO A 272 -11.95 -14.61 6.28
N LEU A 273 -12.47 -13.53 6.89
CA LEU A 273 -13.90 -13.22 6.88
C LEU A 273 -14.37 -12.84 5.48
N ASN A 274 -13.58 -12.05 4.76
CA ASN A 274 -13.91 -11.63 3.39
C ASN A 274 -13.97 -12.84 2.45
N GLU A 275 -13.02 -13.76 2.54
CA GLU A 275 -13.02 -15.00 1.74
C GLU A 275 -14.23 -15.89 2.06
N SER A 276 -14.63 -15.93 3.33
CA SER A 276 -15.84 -16.66 3.76
C SER A 276 -17.10 -16.02 3.17
N VAL A 277 -17.23 -14.70 3.23
CA VAL A 277 -18.35 -13.95 2.65
C VAL A 277 -18.40 -14.10 1.12
N ASN A 278 -17.27 -14.01 0.43
CA ASN A 278 -17.17 -14.26 -1.01
C ASN A 278 -17.71 -15.64 -1.37
N SER A 279 -17.29 -16.66 -0.63
CA SER A 279 -17.73 -18.04 -0.84
C SER A 279 -19.24 -18.20 -0.65
N ILE A 280 -19.81 -17.59 0.40
CA ILE A 280 -21.25 -17.65 0.69
C ILE A 280 -22.06 -16.92 -0.38
N ILE A 281 -21.65 -15.71 -0.77
CA ILE A 281 -22.32 -14.92 -1.82
C ILE A 281 -22.30 -15.68 -3.14
N ASN A 282 -21.17 -16.26 -3.52
CA ASN A 282 -21.07 -17.03 -4.76
C ASN A 282 -22.00 -18.25 -4.73
N GLN A 283 -22.06 -18.99 -3.62
CA GLN A 283 -23.01 -20.11 -3.48
C GLN A 283 -24.48 -19.67 -3.61
N LEU A 284 -24.85 -18.52 -3.03
CA LEU A 284 -26.21 -17.99 -3.11
C LEU A 284 -26.57 -17.53 -4.53
N VAL A 285 -25.64 -16.83 -5.20
CA VAL A 285 -25.80 -16.39 -6.59
C VAL A 285 -25.88 -17.59 -7.53
N ASP A 286 -25.06 -18.60 -7.33
CA ASP A 286 -25.06 -19.84 -8.13
C ASP A 286 -26.34 -20.63 -7.92
N ALA A 287 -26.84 -20.77 -6.68
CA ALA A 287 -28.11 -21.42 -6.37
C ALA A 287 -29.28 -20.67 -7.02
N GLY A 288 -29.27 -19.33 -6.96
CA GLY A 288 -30.27 -18.49 -7.61
C GLY A 288 -30.23 -18.63 -9.14
N THR A 289 -29.02 -18.66 -9.71
CA THR A 289 -28.80 -18.89 -11.13
C THR A 289 -29.36 -20.24 -11.55
N LEU A 290 -29.04 -21.33 -10.83
CA LEU A 290 -29.54 -22.68 -11.13
C LEU A 290 -31.07 -22.80 -11.02
N ASN A 291 -31.67 -22.16 -10.02
CA ASN A 291 -33.12 -22.16 -9.85
C ASN A 291 -33.83 -21.37 -10.98
N ASN A 292 -33.29 -20.21 -11.37
CA ASN A 292 -33.88 -19.32 -12.38
C ASN A 292 -33.65 -19.77 -13.82
N SER A 293 -32.47 -20.34 -14.13
CA SER A 293 -32.09 -20.70 -15.50
C SER A 293 -32.86 -21.91 -16.04
N GLY A 294 -33.52 -22.66 -15.16
CA GLY A 294 -34.30 -23.83 -15.55
C GLY A 294 -33.46 -24.93 -16.18
N GLY A 295 -34.08 -26.08 -16.40
CA GLY A 295 -33.40 -27.27 -16.90
C GLY A 295 -33.94 -28.51 -16.21
N GLY A 296 -33.53 -29.68 -16.69
CA GLY A 296 -34.04 -30.94 -16.17
C GLY A 296 -33.78 -32.10 -17.10
N PHE A 297 -34.38 -33.23 -16.77
CA PHE A 297 -34.28 -34.45 -17.57
C PHE A 297 -35.50 -34.56 -18.49
N LEU A 298 -35.23 -34.92 -19.75
CA LEU A 298 -36.24 -35.28 -20.73
C LEU A 298 -36.28 -36.80 -20.87
N GLY A 299 -37.39 -37.41 -20.44
CA GLY A 299 -37.65 -38.83 -20.60
C GLY A 299 -37.89 -39.20 -22.07
N ARG A 300 -37.49 -40.41 -22.47
CA ARG A 300 -37.63 -40.90 -23.86
C ARG A 300 -39.09 -40.94 -24.38
N GLY A 301 -40.09 -40.85 -23.49
CA GLY A 301 -41.50 -40.80 -23.86
C GLY A 301 -41.95 -39.44 -24.44
N ALA A 302 -41.20 -38.35 -24.18
CA ALA A 302 -41.37 -37.10 -24.90
C ALA A 302 -40.67 -37.24 -26.26
N LYS A 303 -41.42 -37.53 -27.33
CA LYS A 303 -40.93 -37.62 -28.71
C LYS A 303 -40.64 -36.23 -29.28
N ILE A 304 -39.76 -35.50 -28.61
CA ILE A 304 -39.24 -34.20 -29.06
C ILE A 304 -37.96 -34.50 -29.87
N ARG A 305 -37.79 -33.88 -31.03
CA ARG A 305 -36.55 -34.05 -31.81
C ARG A 305 -35.40 -33.37 -31.05
N GLY A 306 -34.30 -34.08 -30.81
CA GLY A 306 -33.14 -33.48 -30.12
C GLY A 306 -32.58 -32.28 -30.88
N GLY A 307 -32.21 -31.21 -30.17
CA GLY A 307 -31.64 -30.00 -30.75
C GLY A 307 -32.01 -28.74 -29.96
N VAL A 308 -31.40 -27.61 -30.31
CA VAL A 308 -31.76 -26.30 -29.76
C VAL A 308 -32.99 -25.78 -30.50
N TYR A 309 -34.11 -25.65 -29.79
CA TYR A 309 -35.32 -25.04 -30.33
C TYR A 309 -35.29 -23.53 -30.08
N ASN A 310 -35.24 -22.75 -31.15
CA ASN A 310 -35.46 -21.30 -31.07
C ASN A 310 -36.95 -21.04 -31.17
N VAL A 311 -37.60 -20.78 -30.03
CA VAL A 311 -39.00 -20.36 -29.97
C VAL A 311 -39.03 -18.84 -29.80
N SER A 312 -39.55 -18.13 -30.79
CA SER A 312 -39.75 -16.68 -30.67
C SER A 312 -40.99 -16.36 -29.84
N PRO A 313 -41.07 -15.16 -29.22
CA PRO A 313 -42.28 -14.70 -28.55
C PRO A 313 -43.51 -14.81 -29.47
N PHE A 314 -44.63 -15.31 -28.93
CA PHE A 314 -45.91 -15.55 -29.62
C PHE A 314 -45.95 -16.69 -30.65
N GLN A 315 -44.89 -17.52 -30.75
CA GLN A 315 -44.86 -18.67 -31.64
C GLN A 315 -45.36 -19.96 -30.96
N TRP A 316 -46.21 -20.72 -31.65
CA TRP A 316 -46.59 -22.08 -31.24
C TRP A 316 -45.62 -23.10 -31.85
N ALA A 317 -44.84 -23.79 -31.01
CA ALA A 317 -44.00 -24.89 -31.44
C ALA A 317 -44.83 -26.18 -31.60
N ARG A 318 -44.72 -26.85 -32.76
CA ARG A 318 -45.38 -28.13 -32.99
C ARG A 318 -44.56 -29.27 -32.37
N VAL A 319 -45.23 -30.16 -31.64
CA VAL A 319 -44.62 -31.32 -30.97
C VAL A 319 -45.44 -32.58 -31.26
N ASP A 320 -44.75 -33.70 -31.44
CA ASP A 320 -45.36 -34.99 -31.83
C ASP A 320 -45.86 -35.81 -30.61
N SER A 321 -45.87 -35.21 -29.42
CA SER A 321 -46.26 -35.85 -28.16
C SER A 321 -47.57 -35.26 -27.62
N THR A 322 -48.36 -36.06 -26.92
CA THR A 322 -49.56 -35.54 -26.23
C THR A 322 -49.14 -34.67 -25.03
N GLY A 323 -50.00 -33.73 -24.61
CA GLY A 323 -49.69 -32.84 -23.49
C GLY A 323 -49.44 -33.57 -22.16
N ASP A 324 -50.11 -34.71 -21.95
CA ASP A 324 -49.92 -35.54 -20.76
C ASP A 324 -48.56 -36.28 -20.78
N ASP A 325 -48.14 -36.77 -21.95
CA ASP A 325 -46.82 -37.38 -22.12
C ASP A 325 -45.70 -36.37 -21.90
N LEU A 326 -45.84 -35.13 -22.37
CA LEU A 326 -44.86 -34.06 -22.13
C LEU A 326 -44.74 -33.76 -20.64
N ARG A 327 -45.86 -33.63 -19.92
CA ARG A 327 -45.84 -33.36 -18.48
C ARG A 327 -45.19 -34.48 -17.67
N LYS A 328 -45.41 -35.75 -18.03
CA LYS A 328 -44.82 -36.90 -17.33
C LYS A 328 -43.34 -37.12 -17.63
N ASN A 329 -42.88 -36.70 -18.82
CA ASN A 329 -41.51 -36.92 -19.27
C ASN A 329 -40.58 -35.72 -19.06
N ILE A 330 -41.10 -34.54 -18.71
CA ILE A 330 -40.28 -33.40 -18.30
C ILE A 330 -40.12 -33.46 -16.79
N PHE A 331 -38.90 -33.72 -16.32
CA PHE A 331 -38.56 -33.65 -14.90
C PHE A 331 -37.59 -32.49 -14.67
N PRO A 332 -38.05 -31.33 -14.17
CA PRO A 332 -37.18 -30.22 -13.82
C PRO A 332 -36.08 -30.67 -12.86
N LEU A 333 -34.88 -30.12 -13.01
CA LEU A 333 -33.79 -30.39 -12.09
C LEU A 333 -34.24 -29.96 -10.67
N PRO A 334 -34.14 -30.83 -9.66
CA PRO A 334 -34.57 -30.50 -8.30
C PRO A 334 -33.53 -29.59 -7.64
N THR A 335 -33.48 -28.33 -8.07
CA THR A 335 -32.62 -27.28 -7.49
C THR A 335 -33.31 -26.65 -6.30
N LYS A 336 -32.58 -26.43 -5.22
CA LYS A 336 -33.09 -25.67 -4.07
C LYS A 336 -32.98 -24.17 -4.35
N GLU A 337 -33.94 -23.41 -3.84
CA GLU A 337 -33.85 -21.95 -3.83
C GLU A 337 -32.69 -21.48 -2.93
N PRO A 338 -32.14 -20.27 -3.15
CA PRO A 338 -31.18 -19.66 -2.24
C PRO A 338 -31.72 -19.64 -0.80
N SER A 339 -30.92 -20.12 0.14
CA SER A 339 -31.35 -20.23 1.54
C SER A 339 -31.34 -18.86 2.23
N ASN A 340 -32.51 -18.42 2.70
CA ASN A 340 -32.61 -17.20 3.52
C ASN A 340 -31.80 -17.29 4.83
N VAL A 341 -31.66 -18.49 5.42
CA VAL A 341 -30.86 -18.69 6.63
C VAL A 341 -29.38 -18.46 6.34
N MET A 342 -28.91 -18.91 5.17
CA MET A 342 -27.53 -18.73 4.75
C MET A 342 -27.22 -17.27 4.39
N PHE A 343 -28.21 -16.53 3.87
CA PHE A 343 -28.10 -15.09 3.63
C PHE A 343 -28.07 -14.25 4.92
N GLN A 344 -28.62 -14.76 6.02
CA GLN A 344 -28.66 -14.06 7.31
C GLN A 344 -27.42 -14.28 8.20
N LEU A 345 -26.54 -15.23 7.84
CA LEU A 345 -25.22 -15.43 8.46
C LEU A 345 -24.24 -14.39 7.94
#